data_AF-A0A7W1JSH5-F1
#
_entry.id   AF-A0A7W1JSH5-F1
#
_cell.length_a   1.000
_cell.length_b   1.000
_cell.length_c   1.000
_cell.angle_alpha   90.00
_cell.angle_beta   90.00
_cell.angle_gamma   90.00
#
_symmetry.space_group_name_H-M   'P 1'
#
loop_
_entity.id
_entity.type
_entity.pdbx_description
1 polymer ?
#
loop_
_entity_poly.entity_id
_entity_poly.type
_entity_poly.pdbx_seq_one_letter_code
_entity_poly.pdbx_strand_id
1 'polypeptide(L)'
;MVNWGSPSVYALPSPGQGLKAGEHHAGPDVDPDDEGEANRESVRRLSSWVAERYRSPEIQPRFVETCLYTNTPDQGFVLERRGPVVVGSACSGHGFKFAPLVGRRLAELALAS
;
A
#
# COMPACT_ATOMS: atom_id res chain seq x y z
N MET A 1 2.40 -8.19 -10.51
CA MET A 1 3.43 -7.63 -11.40
C MET A 1 3.96 -6.34 -10.80
N VAL A 2 5.27 -6.10 -10.90
CA VAL A 2 5.93 -4.88 -10.40
C VAL A 2 6.84 -4.33 -11.49
N ASN A 3 6.89 -3.02 -11.66
CA ASN A 3 7.87 -2.30 -12.46
C ASN A 3 8.58 -1.27 -11.56
N TRP A 4 9.90 -1.40 -11.47
CA TRP A 4 10.78 -0.62 -10.61
C TRP A 4 11.28 0.68 -11.28
N GLY A 5 10.37 1.39 -11.96
CA GLY A 5 10.63 2.72 -12.52
C GLY A 5 10.42 3.84 -11.50
N SER A 6 10.38 5.07 -12.00
CA SER A 6 10.00 6.27 -11.25
C SER A 6 8.72 6.87 -11.84
N PRO A 7 7.54 6.71 -11.22
CA PRO A 7 7.29 5.98 -9.97
C PRO A 7 7.32 4.45 -10.16
N SER A 8 7.56 3.74 -9.05
CA SER A 8 7.44 2.29 -9.05
C SER A 8 5.96 1.93 -9.06
N VAL A 9 5.55 1.00 -9.93
CA VAL A 9 4.14 0.64 -10.13
C VAL A 9 3.94 -0.85 -9.99
N TYR A 10 2.76 -1.24 -9.50
CA TYR A 10 2.36 -2.63 -9.40
C TYR A 10 0.94 -2.85 -9.92
N ALA A 11 0.67 -4.08 -10.35
CA ALA A 11 -0.67 -4.55 -10.65
C ALA A 11 -0.89 -5.98 -10.15
N LEU A 12 -2.09 -6.23 -9.64
CA LEU A 12 -2.56 -7.52 -9.11
C LEU A 12 -3.91 -7.87 -9.76
N PRO A 13 -4.22 -9.15 -9.98
CA PRO A 13 -5.59 -9.56 -10.26
C PRO A 13 -6.50 -9.20 -9.08
N SER A 14 -7.68 -8.65 -9.38
CA SER A 14 -8.80 -8.52 -8.45
C SER A 14 -9.94 -9.41 -8.94
N PRO A 15 -10.09 -10.64 -8.38
CA PRO A 15 -11.10 -11.58 -8.85
C PRO A 15 -12.50 -10.97 -8.88
N GLY A 16 -13.18 -11.08 -10.03
CA GLY A 16 -14.51 -10.49 -10.26
C GLY A 16 -14.53 -8.98 -10.52
N GLN A 17 -13.41 -8.28 -10.41
CA GLN A 17 -13.31 -6.81 -10.58
C GLN A 17 -12.26 -6.38 -11.61
N GLY A 18 -11.43 -7.29 -12.11
CA GLY A 18 -10.41 -7.02 -13.12
C GLY A 18 -9.01 -6.91 -12.51
N LEU A 19 -8.38 -5.74 -12.65
CA LEU A 19 -7.03 -5.48 -12.18
C LEU A 19 -7.03 -4.35 -11.16
N LYS A 20 -6.29 -4.53 -10.06
CA LYS A 20 -5.90 -3.44 -9.16
C LYS A 20 -4.50 -2.99 -9.55
N ALA A 21 -4.31 -1.72 -9.85
CA ALA A 21 -3.00 -1.12 -10.10
C ALA A 21 -2.75 0.05 -9.13
N GLY A 22 -1.48 0.28 -8.79
CA GLY A 22 -1.09 1.34 -7.87
C GLY A 22 0.37 1.75 -8.02
N GLU A 23 0.67 2.98 -7.62
CA GLU A 23 2.04 3.48 -7.45
C GLU A 23 2.53 3.11 -6.03
N HIS A 24 3.81 2.78 -5.88
CA HIS A 24 4.45 2.44 -4.60
C HIS A 24 5.41 3.56 -4.19
N HIS A 25 5.32 4.00 -2.92
CA HIS A 25 6.04 5.17 -2.39
C HIS A 25 5.89 6.41 -3.27
N ALA A 26 4.65 6.67 -3.70
CA ALA A 26 4.28 7.87 -4.44
C ALA A 26 3.27 8.68 -3.64
N GLY A 27 3.26 9.99 -3.88
CA GLY A 27 2.39 10.94 -3.18
C GLY A 27 3.15 11.81 -2.17
N PRO A 28 2.55 12.94 -1.77
CA PRO A 28 3.12 13.84 -0.77
C PRO A 28 2.94 13.27 0.65
N ASP A 29 3.62 13.89 1.62
CA ASP A 29 3.22 13.76 3.02
C ASP A 29 1.84 14.39 3.21
N VAL A 30 0.99 13.73 4.00
CA VAL A 30 -0.40 14.11 4.24
C VAL A 30 -0.77 13.93 5.71
N ASP A 31 -1.76 14.70 6.16
CA ASP A 31 -2.40 14.48 7.46
C ASP A 31 -3.36 13.27 7.34
N PRO A 32 -3.26 12.23 8.20
CA PRO A 32 -4.18 11.10 8.15
C PRO A 32 -5.63 11.45 8.53
N ASP A 33 -5.87 12.61 9.16
CA ASP A 33 -7.21 13.07 9.49
C ASP A 33 -7.91 13.75 8.28
N ASP A 34 -7.17 14.03 7.21
CA ASP A 34 -7.72 14.49 5.94
C ASP A 34 -8.11 13.29 5.06
N GLU A 35 -9.37 13.26 4.58
CA GLU A 35 -9.86 12.18 3.70
C GLU A 35 -9.01 12.03 2.42
N GLY A 36 -8.43 13.14 1.94
CA GLY A 36 -7.63 13.22 0.73
C GLY A 36 -8.43 12.95 -0.56
N GLU A 37 -7.85 13.34 -1.69
CA GLU A 37 -8.39 13.00 -3.01
C GLU A 37 -7.38 12.21 -3.83
N ALA A 38 -7.88 11.30 -4.68
CA ALA A 38 -7.02 10.61 -5.61
C ALA A 38 -6.36 11.58 -6.60
N ASN A 39 -5.03 11.53 -6.67
CA ASN A 39 -4.27 12.41 -7.54
C ASN A 39 -4.54 12.09 -9.03
N ARG A 40 -5.15 13.03 -9.74
CA ARG A 40 -5.58 12.86 -11.15
C ARG A 40 -4.44 12.58 -12.11
N GLU A 41 -3.22 13.04 -11.82
CA GLU A 41 -2.05 12.76 -12.64
C GLU A 41 -1.57 11.31 -12.47
N SER A 42 -1.58 10.83 -11.23
CA SER A 42 -1.25 9.44 -10.90
C SER A 42 -2.25 8.47 -11.53
N VAL A 43 -3.54 8.80 -11.51
CA VAL A 43 -4.59 8.03 -12.23
C VAL A 43 -4.29 7.97 -13.73
N ARG A 44 -3.92 9.10 -14.35
CA ARG A 44 -3.55 9.15 -15.78
C ARG A 44 -2.34 8.29 -16.09
N ARG A 45 -1.25 8.40 -15.31
CA ARG A 45 -0.04 7.60 -15.48
C ARG A 45 -0.31 6.10 -15.34
N LEU A 46 -1.03 5.70 -14.29
CA LEU A 46 -1.40 4.29 -14.08
C LEU A 46 -2.29 3.75 -15.20
N SER A 47 -3.28 4.53 -15.65
CA SER A 47 -4.16 4.12 -16.74
C SER A 47 -3.38 3.91 -18.04
N SER A 48 -2.50 4.84 -18.40
CA SER A 48 -1.62 4.71 -19.56
C SER A 48 -0.70 3.49 -19.45
N TRP A 49 -0.09 3.29 -18.27
CA TRP A 49 0.80 2.16 -18.02
C TRP A 49 0.06 0.82 -18.14
N VAL A 50 -1.16 0.70 -17.60
CA VAL A 50 -1.99 -0.51 -17.75
C VAL A 50 -2.36 -0.73 -19.22
N ALA A 51 -2.86 0.31 -19.90
CA ALA A 51 -3.26 0.23 -21.31
C ALA A 51 -2.11 -0.24 -22.22
N GLU A 52 -0.91 0.34 -22.06
CA GLU A 52 0.29 -0.05 -22.79
C GLU A 52 0.69 -1.49 -22.47
N ARG A 53 0.74 -1.84 -21.18
CA ARG A 53 1.24 -3.13 -20.70
C ARG A 53 0.37 -4.31 -21.10
N TYR A 54 -0.93 -4.09 -21.26
CA TYR A 54 -1.91 -5.09 -21.68
C TYR A 54 -2.36 -4.92 -23.14
N ARG A 55 -1.81 -3.94 -23.87
CA ARG A 55 -2.16 -3.62 -25.27
C ARG A 55 -3.66 -3.43 -25.49
N SER A 56 -4.29 -2.74 -24.55
CA SER A 56 -5.75 -2.56 -24.48
C SER A 56 -6.04 -1.10 -24.09
N PRO A 57 -6.02 -0.18 -25.09
CA PRO A 57 -6.19 1.27 -24.88
C PRO A 57 -7.56 1.67 -24.32
N GLU A 58 -8.54 0.78 -24.42
CA GLU A 58 -9.90 0.94 -23.90
C GLU A 58 -10.01 0.68 -22.40
N ILE A 59 -8.98 0.15 -21.74
CA ILE A 59 -9.00 -0.04 -20.28
C ILE A 59 -9.11 1.31 -19.59
N GLN A 60 -10.17 1.46 -18.80
CA GLN A 60 -10.43 2.63 -17.97
C GLN A 60 -10.58 2.20 -16.50
N PRO A 61 -10.17 3.04 -15.54
CA PRO A 61 -10.36 2.74 -14.13
C PRO A 61 -11.87 2.72 -13.81
N ARG A 62 -12.36 1.59 -13.29
CA ARG A 62 -13.74 1.46 -12.79
C ARG A 62 -13.91 2.10 -11.42
N PHE A 63 -12.87 2.01 -10.60
CA PHE A 63 -12.80 2.56 -9.25
C PHE A 63 -11.44 3.22 -9.05
N VAL A 64 -11.42 4.31 -8.29
CA VAL A 64 -10.22 5.04 -7.94
C VAL A 64 -10.28 5.32 -6.45
N GLU A 65 -9.23 4.94 -5.73
CA GLU A 65 -9.08 5.16 -4.30
C GLU A 65 -7.68 5.72 -4.02
N THR A 66 -7.57 6.50 -2.94
CA THR A 66 -6.28 6.88 -2.36
C THR A 66 -6.07 6.08 -1.06
N CYS A 67 -4.81 5.89 -0.67
CA CYS A 67 -4.45 5.12 0.51
C CYS A 67 -3.22 5.74 1.17
N LEU A 68 -3.04 5.49 2.47
CA LEU A 68 -1.97 6.04 3.27
C LEU A 68 -0.91 4.99 3.57
N TYR A 69 0.35 5.39 3.48
CA TYR A 69 1.47 4.65 4.05
C TYR A 69 2.04 5.42 5.24
N THR A 70 2.20 4.72 6.36
CA THR A 70 3.03 5.17 7.48
C THR A 70 4.39 4.49 7.37
N ASN A 71 5.45 5.28 7.15
CA ASN A 71 6.79 4.79 6.85
C ASN A 71 7.76 5.08 8.00
N THR A 72 8.62 4.11 8.34
CA THR A 72 9.84 4.39 9.10
C THR A 72 10.98 4.76 8.14
N PRO A 73 12.05 5.44 8.61
CA PRO A 73 13.20 5.77 7.76
C PRO A 73 13.87 4.54 7.12
N ASP A 74 13.87 3.41 7.81
CA ASP A 74 14.46 2.13 7.37
C ASP A 74 13.44 1.17 6.69
N GLN A 75 12.18 1.60 6.56
CA GLN A 75 11.07 0.82 6.04
C GLN A 75 10.74 -0.47 6.82
N GLY A 76 11.25 -0.61 8.05
CA GLY A 76 11.01 -1.73 8.95
C GLY A 76 9.65 -1.70 9.64
N PHE A 77 9.27 -2.84 10.24
CA PHE A 77 8.11 -2.93 11.12
C PHE A 77 8.45 -2.49 12.53
N VAL A 78 7.55 -1.75 13.19
CA VAL A 78 7.61 -1.52 14.64
C VAL A 78 6.67 -2.51 15.31
N LEU A 79 7.22 -3.55 15.95
CA LEU A 79 6.51 -4.60 16.69
C LEU A 79 7.18 -4.81 18.05
N GLU A 80 6.71 -4.13 19.08
CA GLU A 80 7.42 -4.10 20.38
C GLU A 80 6.46 -3.98 21.57
N ARG A 81 7.01 -4.15 22.78
CA ARG A 81 6.30 -3.97 24.03
C ARG A 81 6.95 -2.86 24.86
N ARG A 82 6.13 -1.97 25.40
CA ARG A 82 6.49 -0.89 26.31
C ARG A 82 5.65 -1.01 27.58
N GLY A 83 6.21 -1.66 28.61
CA GLY A 83 5.48 -1.93 29.85
C GLY A 83 4.21 -2.75 29.59
N PRO A 84 3.02 -2.28 29.99
CA PRO A 84 1.75 -2.99 29.76
C PRO A 84 1.20 -2.84 28.33
N VAL A 85 1.87 -2.09 27.43
CA VAL A 85 1.38 -1.79 26.09
C VAL A 85 2.19 -2.51 25.03
N VAL A 86 1.51 -3.12 24.06
CA VAL A 86 2.12 -3.64 22.82
C VAL A 86 1.83 -2.68 21.67
N VAL A 87 2.87 -2.32 20.93
CA VAL A 87 2.79 -1.39 19.79
C VAL A 87 3.07 -2.16 18.51
N GLY A 88 2.16 -2.04 17.54
CA GLY A 88 2.32 -2.50 16.18
C GLY A 88 2.01 -1.36 15.23
N SER A 89 3.01 -0.65 14.72
CA SER A 89 2.74 0.54 13.88
C SER A 89 3.95 0.98 13.05
N ALA A 90 4.03 0.42 11.86
CA ALA A 90 4.56 0.98 10.61
C ALA A 90 4.69 -0.22 9.67
N CYS A 91 4.07 -0.15 8.51
CA CYS A 91 4.05 -1.24 7.54
C CYS A 91 4.73 -0.84 6.23
N SER A 92 5.16 0.43 6.10
CA SER A 92 5.91 0.95 4.96
C SER A 92 5.35 0.56 3.59
N GLY A 93 4.02 0.54 3.52
CA GLY A 93 3.29 0.15 2.31
C GLY A 93 3.39 -1.32 1.90
N HIS A 94 3.94 -2.19 2.75
CA HIS A 94 4.23 -3.57 2.40
C HIS A 94 3.73 -4.59 3.43
N GLY A 95 3.17 -4.13 4.55
CA GLY A 95 2.75 -4.98 5.68
C GLY A 95 1.52 -5.85 5.47
N PHE A 96 0.62 -5.54 4.54
CA PHE A 96 -0.61 -6.32 4.33
C PHE A 96 -0.33 -7.82 4.10
N LYS A 97 0.70 -8.13 3.31
CA LYS A 97 1.08 -9.53 3.01
C LYS A 97 1.62 -10.30 4.23
N PHE A 98 2.01 -9.57 5.28
CA PHE A 98 2.56 -10.13 6.52
C PHE A 98 1.55 -10.11 7.67
N ALA A 99 0.31 -9.65 7.45
CA ALA A 99 -0.69 -9.50 8.49
C ALA A 99 -0.85 -10.75 9.40
N PRO A 100 -0.86 -12.00 8.88
CA PRO A 100 -0.92 -13.18 9.74
C PRO A 100 0.30 -13.33 10.68
N LEU A 101 1.51 -13.04 10.19
CA LEU A 101 2.74 -13.14 10.99
C LEU A 101 2.86 -12.00 12.00
N VAL A 102 2.49 -10.78 11.57
CA VAL A 102 2.45 -9.60 12.44
C VAL A 102 1.47 -9.83 13.59
N GLY A 103 0.25 -10.30 13.30
CA GLY A 103 -0.75 -10.58 14.33
C GLY A 103 -0.28 -11.62 15.35
N ARG A 104 0.36 -12.70 14.88
CA ARG A 104 0.98 -13.70 15.77
C ARG A 104 2.03 -13.07 16.68
N ARG A 105 2.94 -12.27 16.11
CA ARG A 105 4.03 -11.66 16.87
C ARG A 105 3.53 -10.68 17.93
N LEU A 106 2.51 -9.88 17.60
CA LEU A 106 1.89 -8.97 18.57
C LEU A 106 1.19 -9.73 19.70
N ALA A 107 0.54 -10.87 19.40
CA ALA A 107 -0.07 -11.73 20.42
C ALA A 107 0.98 -12.35 21.35
N GLU A 108 2.11 -12.83 20.82
CA GLU A 108 3.23 -13.33 21.64
C GLU A 108 3.77 -12.26 22.60
N LEU A 109 3.94 -11.03 22.10
CA LEU A 109 4.39 -9.89 22.91
C LEU A 109 3.40 -9.56 24.03
N ALA A 110 2.09 -9.65 23.76
CA ALA A 110 1.04 -9.36 24.72
C ALA A 110 0.92 -10.42 25.82
N LEU A 111 1.23 -11.68 25.51
CA LEU A 111 1.14 -12.81 26.43
C LEU A 111 2.45 -13.09 27.19
N ALA A 112 3.57 -12.52 26.74
CA ALA A 112 4.82 -12.58 27.49
C ALA A 112 4.59 -11.95 28.88
N SER A 113 5.12 -12.56 29.94
CA SER A 113 5.07 -11.99 31.29
C SER A 113 6.27 -11.09 31.53
#